data_AF-A0AAE4MWD4-F1
#
_entry.id   AF-A0AAE4MWD4-F1
#
_cell.length_a   1.000
_cell.length_b   1.000
_cell.length_c   1.000
_cell.angle_alpha   90.00
_cell.angle_beta   90.00
_cell.angle_gamma   90.00
#
_symmetry.space_group_name_H-M   'P 1'
#
loop_
_entity.id
_entity.type
_entity.pdbx_description
1 polymer ?
#
loop_
_entity_poly.entity_id
_entity_poly.type
_entity_poly.pdbx_seq_one_letter_code
_entity_poly.pdbx_strand_id
1 'polypeptide(L)'
;MNIETVNELIRSLESAGELSIREQKFLKLAKAHVQLAAENVALKAFGDKLSEMHNALNGEGTGIQGRAEVACQQVALEAAMEEFDAIETPATDRIVAGIKADGVEEFIGLLQQHVDEGDFVGDEVAVIVGAIDCGKEFFEQLREGADK
;
A
#
# COMPACT_ATOMS: atom_id res chain seq x y z
N MET A 1 -18.24 -40.77 -9.96
CA MET A 1 -18.25 -40.29 -8.56
C MET A 1 -19.35 -41.06 -7.83
N ASN A 2 -19.05 -41.75 -6.72
CA ASN A 2 -20.04 -42.52 -5.95
C ASN A 2 -20.47 -41.73 -4.69
N ILE A 3 -21.57 -42.13 -4.06
CA ILE A 3 -22.12 -41.45 -2.87
C ILE A 3 -21.15 -41.44 -1.69
N GLU A 4 -20.29 -42.46 -1.54
CA GLU A 4 -19.29 -42.50 -0.48
C GLU A 4 -18.19 -41.45 -0.68
N THR A 5 -17.76 -41.22 -1.93
CA THR A 5 -16.78 -40.17 -2.26
C THR A 5 -17.34 -38.77 -1.94
N VAL A 6 -18.64 -38.57 -2.16
CA VAL A 6 -19.32 -37.31 -1.82
C VAL A 6 -19.40 -37.12 -0.31
N ASN A 7 -19.74 -38.18 0.43
CA ASN A 7 -19.86 -38.13 1.89
C ASN A 7 -18.50 -37.91 2.58
N GLU A 8 -17.41 -38.46 2.04
CA GLU A 8 -16.06 -38.18 2.52
C GLU A 8 -15.63 -36.74 2.22
N LEU A 9 -15.96 -36.21 1.04
CA LEU A 9 -15.68 -34.82 0.68
C LEU A 9 -16.44 -33.84 1.59
N ILE A 10 -17.72 -34.07 1.84
CA ILE A 10 -18.53 -33.25 2.75
C ILE A 10 -17.91 -33.26 4.16
N ARG A 11 -17.58 -34.45 4.68
CA ARG A 11 -16.95 -34.57 6.01
C ARG A 11 -15.61 -33.86 6.07
N SER A 12 -14.80 -33.96 5.01
CA SER A 12 -13.52 -33.26 4.91
C SER A 12 -13.71 -31.75 4.96
N LEU A 13 -14.65 -31.21 4.17
CA LEU A 13 -14.93 -29.77 4.10
C LEU A 13 -15.53 -29.24 5.42
N GLU A 14 -16.41 -30.00 6.06
CA GLU A 14 -17.01 -29.63 7.36
C GLU A 14 -16.01 -29.72 8.52
N SER A 15 -15.07 -30.68 8.49
CA SER A 15 -14.02 -30.83 9.50
C SER A 15 -12.87 -29.85 9.36
N ALA A 16 -12.66 -29.30 8.17
CA ALA A 16 -11.53 -28.42 7.87
C ALA A 16 -11.61 -27.11 8.68
N GLY A 17 -12.81 -26.63 9.03
CA GLY A 17 -12.98 -25.37 9.75
C GLY A 17 -12.37 -24.16 9.02
N GLU A 18 -12.05 -24.30 7.74
CA GLU A 18 -11.40 -23.29 6.94
C GLU A 18 -12.40 -22.20 6.56
N LEU A 19 -12.01 -20.94 6.72
CA LEU A 19 -12.80 -19.82 6.24
C LEU A 19 -13.10 -20.03 4.75
N SER A 20 -14.36 -19.83 4.37
CA SER A 20 -14.74 -19.78 2.97
C SER A 20 -13.94 -18.71 2.23
N ILE A 21 -13.79 -18.85 0.91
CA ILE A 21 -13.10 -17.87 0.05
C ILE A 21 -13.63 -16.44 0.31
N ARG A 22 -14.94 -16.31 0.56
CA ARG A 22 -15.58 -15.04 0.88
C ARG A 22 -15.11 -14.50 2.24
N GLU A 23 -15.13 -15.33 3.28
CA GLU A 23 -14.69 -14.92 4.62
C GLU A 23 -13.20 -14.56 4.64
N GLN A 24 -12.37 -15.31 3.90
CA GLN A 24 -10.95 -14.98 3.74
C GLN A 24 -10.75 -13.60 3.09
N LYS A 25 -11.51 -13.28 2.03
CA LYS A 25 -11.49 -11.96 1.40
C LYS A 25 -11.90 -10.85 2.36
N PHE A 26 -12.98 -11.06 3.12
CA PHE A 26 -13.42 -10.08 4.13
C PHE A 26 -12.40 -9.90 5.24
N LEU A 27 -11.76 -10.96 5.70
CA LEU A 27 -10.72 -10.88 6.73
C LEU A 27 -9.49 -10.11 6.23
N LYS A 28 -9.05 -10.34 4.99
CA LYS A 28 -7.96 -9.57 4.38
C LYS A 28 -8.32 -8.08 4.29
N LEU A 29 -9.54 -7.76 3.82
CA LEU A 29 -10.02 -6.38 3.73
C LEU A 29 -10.09 -5.71 5.10
N ALA A 30 -10.64 -6.39 6.11
CA ALA A 30 -10.75 -5.89 7.47
C ALA A 30 -9.37 -5.59 8.09
N LYS A 31 -8.39 -6.48 7.88
CA LYS A 31 -7.00 -6.24 8.32
C LYS A 31 -6.40 -4.99 7.67
N ALA A 32 -6.59 -4.80 6.37
CA ALA A 32 -6.12 -3.61 5.68
C ALA A 32 -6.78 -2.33 6.23
N HIS A 33 -8.08 -2.38 6.54
CA HIS A 33 -8.80 -1.24 7.13
C HIS A 33 -8.32 -0.91 8.55
N VAL A 34 -8.02 -1.92 9.37
CA VAL A 34 -7.47 -1.71 10.73
C VAL A 34 -6.08 -1.08 10.66
N GLN A 35 -5.23 -1.54 9.73
CA GLN A 35 -3.90 -0.96 9.53
C GLN A 35 -3.99 0.49 9.04
N LEU A 36 -4.83 0.77 8.04
CA LEU A 36 -5.06 2.14 7.56
C LEU A 36 -5.63 3.05 8.65
N ALA A 37 -6.51 2.52 9.51
CA ALA A 37 -7.01 3.27 10.66
C ALA A 37 -5.90 3.61 11.67
N ALA A 38 -4.96 2.69 11.92
CA ALA A 38 -3.82 2.95 12.78
C ALA A 38 -2.88 4.04 12.23
N GLU A 39 -2.59 4.02 10.93
CA GLU A 39 -1.82 5.09 10.26
C GLU A 39 -2.53 6.44 10.35
N ASN A 40 -3.84 6.47 10.11
CA ASN A 40 -4.64 7.69 10.25
C ASN A 40 -4.65 8.23 11.69
N VAL A 41 -4.58 7.37 12.70
CA VAL A 41 -4.44 7.80 14.11
C VAL A 41 -3.09 8.44 14.35
N ALA A 42 -2.00 7.87 13.83
CA ALA A 42 -0.66 8.47 13.93
C ALA A 42 -0.60 9.85 13.23
N LEU A 43 -1.17 9.98 12.03
CA LEU A 43 -1.28 11.25 11.31
C LEU A 43 -2.11 12.29 12.08
N LYS A 44 -3.21 11.89 12.72
CA LYS A 44 -4.01 12.79 13.56
C LYS A 44 -3.26 13.26 14.80
N ALA A 45 -2.52 12.37 15.46
CA ALA A 45 -1.72 12.71 16.63
C ALA A 45 -0.64 13.76 16.29
N PHE A 46 -0.06 13.68 15.08
CA PHE A 46 0.83 14.73 14.58
C PHE A 46 0.10 16.07 14.38
N GLY A 47 -1.12 16.05 13.85
CA GLY A 47 -1.97 17.24 13.74
C GLY A 47 -2.27 17.91 15.09
N ASP A 48 -2.54 17.11 16.12
CA ASP A 48 -2.74 17.60 17.49
C ASP A 48 -1.46 18.28 18.01
N LYS A 49 -0.30 17.66 17.78
CA LYS A 49 1.01 18.22 18.17
C LYS A 49 1.35 19.50 17.42
N LEU A 50 1.06 19.58 16.13
CA LEU A 50 1.15 20.83 15.36
C LEU A 50 0.28 21.93 15.96
N SER A 51 -0.93 21.61 16.43
CA SER A 51 -1.81 22.57 17.09
C SER A 51 -1.23 23.08 18.41
N GLU A 52 -0.63 22.20 19.21
CA GLU A 52 0.09 22.58 20.43
C GLU A 52 1.27 23.51 20.13
N MET A 53 2.08 23.19 19.12
CA MET A 53 3.21 24.04 18.69
C MET A 53 2.72 25.41 18.20
N HIS A 54 1.63 25.45 17.42
CA HIS A 54 1.01 26.69 16.96
C HIS A 54 0.52 27.55 18.14
N ASN A 55 -0.14 26.95 19.13
CA ASN A 55 -0.61 27.66 20.32
C ASN A 55 0.55 28.16 21.19
N ALA A 56 1.63 27.39 21.33
CA ALA A 56 2.83 27.78 22.06
C ALA A 56 3.54 28.98 21.39
N LEU A 57 3.52 29.03 20.05
CA LEU A 57 4.07 30.16 19.29
C LEU A 57 3.17 31.40 19.30
N ASN A 58 1.86 31.23 19.53
CA ASN A 58 0.88 32.33 19.65
C ASN A 58 0.72 32.86 21.09
N GLY A 59 1.51 32.39 22.05
CA GLY A 59 1.48 32.82 23.45
C GLY A 59 2.16 34.16 23.70
N GLU A 60 1.35 35.21 23.88
CA GLU A 60 1.63 36.48 24.59
C GLU A 60 2.86 37.32 24.17
N GLY A 61 2.74 38.05 23.06
CA GLY A 61 3.69 39.12 22.70
C GLY A 61 3.01 40.34 22.10
N THR A 62 2.62 41.33 22.91
CA THR A 62 2.39 42.69 22.40
C THR A 62 3.72 43.44 22.39
N GLY A 63 4.36 43.68 21.23
CA GLY A 63 5.58 44.51 21.16
C GLY A 63 6.54 44.27 19.99
N ILE A 64 7.76 44.83 20.08
CA ILE A 64 8.80 44.98 19.02
C ILE A 64 9.52 43.64 18.68
N GLN A 65 8.86 42.49 18.75
CA GLN A 65 9.52 41.17 18.75
C GLN A 65 9.46 40.40 17.42
N GLY A 66 9.20 41.05 16.29
CA GLY A 66 9.01 40.38 14.99
C GLY A 66 10.23 39.68 14.36
N ARG A 67 11.45 39.73 14.93
CA ARG A 67 12.61 38.94 14.44
C ARG A 67 13.00 37.76 15.32
N ALA A 68 12.81 37.85 16.64
CA ALA A 68 13.03 36.72 17.55
C ALA A 68 11.89 35.70 17.43
N GLU A 69 10.66 36.16 17.16
CA GLU A 69 9.52 35.30 16.82
C GLU A 69 9.78 34.49 15.55
N VAL A 70 10.37 35.08 14.50
CA VAL A 70 10.66 34.36 13.24
C VAL A 70 11.68 33.24 13.44
N ALA A 71 12.70 33.44 14.27
CA ALA A 71 13.69 32.39 14.57
C ALA A 71 13.07 31.24 15.38
N CYS A 72 12.25 31.53 16.40
CA CYS A 72 11.51 30.50 17.14
C CYS A 72 10.50 29.75 16.25
N GLN A 73 9.80 30.48 15.36
CA GLN A 73 8.87 29.89 14.40
C GLN A 73 9.59 28.97 13.40
N GLN A 74 10.78 29.35 12.93
CA GLN A 74 11.55 28.54 12.00
C GLN A 74 12.04 27.24 12.65
N VAL A 75 12.58 27.29 13.87
CA VAL A 75 13.00 26.10 14.62
C VAL A 75 11.81 25.17 14.91
N ALA A 76 10.66 25.73 15.28
CA ALA A 76 9.45 24.93 15.50
C ALA A 76 8.95 24.29 14.19
N LEU A 77 9.00 25.01 13.07
CA LEU A 77 8.61 24.45 11.78
C LEU A 77 9.57 23.33 11.33
N GLU A 78 10.88 23.51 11.50
CA GLU A 78 11.89 22.48 11.21
C GLU A 78 11.65 21.23 12.05
N ALA A 79 11.43 21.37 13.35
CA ALA A 79 11.11 20.24 14.23
C ALA A 79 9.80 19.52 13.84
N ALA A 80 8.78 20.27 13.43
CA ALA A 80 7.53 19.69 12.96
C ALA A 80 7.70 18.94 11.62
N MET A 81 8.52 19.46 10.71
CA MET A 81 8.84 18.78 9.46
C MET A 81 9.62 17.49 9.70
N GLU A 82 10.62 17.51 10.58
CA GLU A 82 11.37 16.30 10.97
C GLU A 82 10.45 15.23 11.59
N GLU A 83 9.53 15.64 12.48
CA GLU A 83 8.57 14.70 13.07
C GLU A 83 7.57 14.16 12.06
N PHE A 84 7.13 14.97 11.08
CA PHE A 84 6.25 14.51 10.01
C PHE A 84 6.93 13.48 9.11
N ASP A 85 8.17 13.76 8.70
CA ASP A 85 8.95 12.88 7.83
C ASP A 85 9.30 11.55 8.51
N ALA A 86 9.30 11.50 9.85
CA ALA A 86 9.48 10.28 10.62
C ALA A 86 8.22 9.40 10.72
N ILE A 87 7.04 9.88 10.28
CA ILE A 87 5.80 9.08 10.30
C ILE A 87 5.82 8.10 9.11
N GLU A 88 6.10 6.84 9.40
CA GLU A 88 6.00 5.78 8.40
C GLU A 88 4.54 5.37 8.16
N THR A 89 4.20 5.08 6.89
CA THR A 89 2.87 4.57 6.49
C THR A 89 3.00 3.23 5.75
N PRO A 90 3.55 2.19 6.41
CA PRO A 90 3.92 0.93 5.76
C PRO A 90 2.74 0.17 5.14
N ALA A 91 1.53 0.27 5.69
CA ALA A 91 0.32 -0.29 5.09
C ALA A 91 -0.11 0.48 3.85
N THR A 92 0.00 1.81 3.85
CA THR A 92 -0.22 2.62 2.65
C THR A 92 0.81 2.27 1.56
N ASP A 93 2.10 2.17 1.93
CA ASP A 93 3.17 1.76 1.01
C ASP A 93 2.91 0.38 0.40
N ARG A 94 2.48 -0.57 1.24
CA ARG A 94 2.09 -1.92 0.84
C ARG A 94 0.94 -1.91 -0.17
N ILE A 95 -0.10 -1.12 0.09
CA ILE A 95 -1.25 -0.97 -0.80
C ILE A 95 -0.81 -0.40 -2.16
N VAL A 96 0.04 0.63 -2.16
CA VAL A 96 0.56 1.23 -3.39
C VAL A 96 1.42 0.24 -4.17
N ALA A 97 2.27 -0.54 -3.50
CA ALA A 97 3.07 -1.60 -4.13
C ALA A 97 2.17 -2.67 -4.76
N GLY A 98 1.10 -3.09 -4.06
CA GLY A 98 0.10 -4.01 -4.60
C GLY A 98 -0.61 -3.48 -5.85
N ILE A 99 -1.06 -2.22 -5.83
CA ILE A 99 -1.71 -1.59 -7.00
C ILE A 99 -0.74 -1.51 -8.19
N LYS A 100 0.54 -1.16 -7.93
CA LYS A 100 1.57 -1.16 -8.98
C LYS A 100 1.79 -2.56 -9.55
N ALA A 101 1.81 -3.59 -8.70
CA ALA A 101 1.96 -4.96 -9.15
C ALA A 101 0.77 -5.39 -10.03
N ASP A 102 -0.45 -5.09 -9.60
CA ASP A 102 -1.67 -5.40 -10.38
C ASP A 102 -1.64 -4.73 -11.76
N GLY A 103 -1.18 -3.47 -11.85
CA GLY A 103 -1.01 -2.78 -13.13
C GLY A 103 0.07 -3.39 -14.03
N VAL A 104 1.16 -3.90 -13.46
CA VAL A 104 2.23 -4.60 -14.20
C VAL A 104 1.73 -5.95 -14.71
N GLU A 105 0.96 -6.68 -13.91
CA GLU A 105 0.33 -7.95 -14.30
C GLU A 105 -0.62 -7.75 -15.48
N GLU A 106 -1.48 -6.71 -15.43
CA GLU A 106 -2.38 -6.38 -16.54
C GLU A 106 -1.60 -6.05 -17.83
N PHE A 107 -0.53 -5.25 -17.72
CA PHE A 107 0.30 -4.90 -18.87
C PHE A 107 0.99 -6.13 -19.49
N ILE A 108 1.55 -7.02 -18.66
CA ILE A 108 2.13 -8.28 -19.12
C ILE A 108 1.08 -9.14 -19.85
N GLY A 109 -0.14 -9.22 -19.30
CA GLY A 109 -1.24 -9.94 -19.92
C GLY A 109 -1.56 -9.45 -21.34
N LEU A 110 -1.58 -8.12 -21.53
CA LEU A 110 -1.79 -7.51 -22.86
C LEU A 110 -0.66 -7.84 -23.83
N LEU A 111 0.60 -7.78 -23.38
CA LEU A 111 1.75 -8.16 -24.22
C LEU A 111 1.71 -9.64 -24.60
N GLN A 112 1.35 -10.51 -23.66
CA GLN A 112 1.20 -11.94 -23.92
C GLN A 112 0.09 -12.18 -24.96
N GLN A 113 -1.03 -11.47 -24.86
CA GLN A 113 -2.11 -11.53 -25.85
C GLN A 113 -1.61 -11.12 -27.24
N HIS A 114 -0.84 -10.04 -27.38
CA HIS A 114 -0.26 -9.65 -28.67
C HIS A 114 0.63 -10.75 -29.27
N VAL A 115 1.45 -11.43 -28.44
CA VAL A 115 2.29 -12.55 -28.89
C VAL A 115 1.42 -13.73 -29.35
N ASP A 116 0.42 -14.10 -28.55
CA ASP A 116 -0.45 -15.25 -28.81
C ASP A 116 -1.32 -15.05 -30.06
N GLU A 117 -1.79 -13.83 -30.30
CA GLU A 117 -2.61 -13.46 -31.46
C GLU A 117 -1.79 -13.16 -32.72
N GLY A 118 -0.47 -13.01 -32.61
CA GLY A 118 0.36 -12.59 -33.73
C GLY A 118 0.19 -11.11 -34.12
N ASP A 119 -0.33 -10.28 -33.21
CA ASP A 119 -0.68 -8.88 -33.46
C ASP A 119 0.52 -7.96 -33.23
N PHE A 120 1.53 -8.07 -34.10
CA PHE A 120 2.76 -7.26 -34.10
C PHE A 120 3.35 -7.18 -35.51
N VAL A 121 4.22 -6.19 -35.75
CA VAL A 121 4.74 -5.91 -37.11
C VAL A 121 6.21 -6.31 -37.22
N GLY A 122 6.50 -7.26 -38.11
CA GLY A 122 7.87 -7.72 -38.34
C GLY A 122 8.33 -8.77 -37.31
N ASP A 123 9.62 -8.79 -37.00
CA ASP A 123 10.22 -9.77 -36.08
C ASP A 123 10.37 -9.18 -34.66
N GLU A 124 9.24 -8.91 -34.02
CA GLU A 124 9.17 -8.25 -32.70
C GLU A 124 8.97 -9.25 -31.55
N VAL A 125 8.73 -10.53 -31.84
CA VAL A 125 8.42 -11.57 -30.82
C VAL A 125 9.49 -11.60 -29.73
N ALA A 126 10.76 -11.60 -30.10
CA ALA A 126 11.85 -11.66 -29.13
C ALA A 126 11.89 -10.43 -28.21
N VAL A 127 11.51 -9.25 -28.73
CA VAL A 127 11.47 -8.01 -27.95
C VAL A 127 10.27 -8.02 -26.99
N ILE A 128 9.09 -8.44 -27.47
CA ILE A 128 7.87 -8.48 -26.66
C ILE A 128 8.00 -9.51 -25.54
N VAL A 129 8.54 -10.70 -25.84
CA VAL A 129 8.83 -11.72 -24.82
C VAL A 129 9.85 -11.22 -23.80
N GLY A 130 10.91 -10.52 -24.24
CA GLY A 130 11.85 -9.89 -23.33
C GLY A 130 11.19 -8.85 -22.41
N ALA A 131 10.26 -8.05 -22.92
CA ALA A 131 9.51 -7.07 -22.11
C ALA A 131 8.58 -7.76 -21.09
N ILE A 132 7.94 -8.88 -21.48
CA ILE A 132 7.12 -9.71 -20.59
C ILE A 132 7.96 -10.23 -19.43
N ASP A 133 9.15 -10.78 -19.70
CA ASP A 133 10.01 -11.35 -18.66
C ASP A 133 10.55 -10.27 -17.71
N CYS A 134 11.00 -9.12 -18.22
CA CYS A 134 11.33 -7.96 -17.39
C CYS A 134 10.13 -7.51 -16.54
N GLY A 135 8.92 -7.52 -17.10
CA GLY A 135 7.69 -7.20 -16.38
C GLY A 135 7.44 -8.16 -15.21
N LYS A 136 7.62 -9.46 -15.43
CA LYS A 136 7.45 -10.47 -14.36
C LYS A 136 8.42 -10.25 -13.21
N GLU A 137 9.69 -9.96 -13.50
CA GLU A 137 10.68 -9.63 -12.47
C GLU A 137 10.25 -8.39 -11.65
N PHE A 138 9.73 -7.35 -12.33
CA PHE A 138 9.24 -6.15 -11.67
C PHE A 138 7.98 -6.40 -10.82
N PHE A 139 7.06 -7.24 -11.30
CA PHE A 139 5.89 -7.69 -10.55
C PHE A 139 6.29 -8.39 -9.24
N GLU A 140 7.25 -9.31 -9.30
CA GLU A 140 7.74 -10.05 -8.13
C GLU A 140 8.34 -9.10 -7.08
N GLN A 141 9.17 -8.14 -7.51
CA GLN A 141 9.75 -7.14 -6.60
C GLN A 141 8.68 -6.29 -5.90
N LEU A 142 7.62 -5.90 -6.62
CA LEU A 142 6.51 -5.14 -6.06
C LEU A 142 5.68 -6.00 -5.08
N ARG A 143 5.48 -7.29 -5.38
CA ARG A 143 4.77 -8.22 -4.48
C ARG A 143 5.56 -8.52 -3.20
N GLU A 144 6.87 -8.68 -3.28
CA GLU A 144 7.73 -8.80 -2.09
C GLU A 144 7.67 -7.58 -1.18
N GLY A 145 7.51 -6.37 -1.76
CA GLY A 145 7.24 -5.15 -1.00
C GLY A 145 5.82 -5.10 -0.43
N ALA A 146 4.84 -5.67 -1.14
CA ALA A 146 3.44 -5.70 -0.75
C ALA A 146 3.10 -6.80 0.29
N ASP A 147 3.99 -7.75 0.57
CA ASP A 147 3.75 -8.83 1.54
C ASP A 147 4.54 -8.67 2.87
N LYS A 148 5.45 -7.68 2.94
CA LYS A 148 6.13 -7.25 4.18
C LYS A 148 5.24 -6.32 4.98
#